data_AF-A0A222P9C0-F1
#
_entry.id   AF-A0A222P9C0-F1
#
_cell.length_a   1.000
_cell.length_b   1.000
_cell.length_c   1.000
_cell.angle_alpha   90.00
_cell.angle_beta   90.00
_cell.angle_gamma   90.00
#
_symmetry.space_group_name_H-M   'P 1'
#
loop_
_entity.id
_entity.type
_entity.pdbx_description
1 polymer ?
#
loop_
_entity_poly.entity_id
_entity_poly.type
_entity_poly.pdbx_seq_one_letter_code
_entity_poly.pdbx_strand_id
1 'polypeptide(L)'
;MQLKIKNNIFLMHYDYVTIWINQEKYNLKYNFEITKNILNTDEKIEIVYAIFSRKSKKIYISCKNKEVLSLSLKLNLFSLILDIINFIMHILIFMIAFTIFSSGFNCLFFIVIYIFFSFFINFFLAVKRISLVEN
;
A
#
# COMPACT_ATOMS: atom_id res chain seq x y z
N MET A 1 17.87 -7.02 -20.85
CA MET A 1 16.44 -6.70 -20.66
C MET A 1 16.28 -5.40 -19.88
N GLN A 2 15.25 -4.61 -20.18
CA GLN A 2 14.97 -3.34 -19.50
C GLN A 2 13.74 -3.46 -18.60
N LEU A 3 13.91 -3.28 -17.29
CA LEU A 3 12.82 -3.18 -16.32
C LEU A 3 12.45 -1.72 -16.12
N LYS A 4 11.18 -1.39 -16.31
CA LYS A 4 10.61 -0.08 -16.03
C LYS A 4 9.59 -0.23 -14.91
N ILE A 5 9.73 0.52 -13.83
CA ILE A 5 8.72 0.56 -12.76
C ILE A 5 8.25 2.00 -12.60
N LYS A 6 6.96 2.24 -12.80
CA LYS A 6 6.32 3.54 -12.62
C LYS A 6 5.52 3.59 -11.32
N ASN A 7 5.66 4.68 -10.57
CA ASN A 7 4.84 4.93 -9.41
C ASN A 7 3.60 5.76 -9.80
N ASN A 8 2.41 5.14 -9.77
CA ASN A 8 1.13 5.83 -9.99
C ASN A 8 0.37 6.07 -8.67
N ILE A 9 1.04 5.96 -7.51
CA ILE A 9 0.42 6.11 -6.20
C ILE A 9 0.72 7.52 -5.68
N PHE A 10 -0.35 8.27 -5.47
CA PHE A 10 -0.29 9.58 -4.81
C PHE A 10 -0.42 9.41 -3.30
N LEU A 11 0.56 9.92 -2.53
CA LEU A 11 0.63 9.76 -1.07
C LEU A 11 0.59 11.10 -0.31
N MET A 12 -0.02 12.13 -0.91
CA MET A 12 -0.11 13.48 -0.33
C MET A 12 1.27 14.01 0.11
N HIS A 13 1.49 14.18 1.43
CA HIS A 13 2.73 14.72 2.01
C HIS A 13 3.88 13.71 2.08
N TYR A 14 3.64 12.44 1.76
CA TYR A 14 4.70 11.46 1.65
C TYR A 14 5.24 11.47 0.22
N ASP A 15 6.49 11.90 0.11
CA ASP A 15 7.08 12.22 -1.18
C ASP A 15 7.35 11.00 -2.06
N TYR A 16 7.50 9.80 -1.50
CA TYR A 16 7.97 8.64 -2.26
C TYR A 16 7.47 7.29 -1.75
N VAL A 17 7.37 6.33 -2.67
CA VAL A 17 7.31 4.90 -2.38
C VAL A 17 8.74 4.36 -2.41
N THR A 18 9.13 3.58 -1.41
CA THR A 18 10.42 2.87 -1.45
C THR A 18 10.25 1.56 -2.21
N ILE A 19 11.13 1.26 -3.16
CA ILE A 19 11.15 0.02 -3.93
C ILE A 19 12.54 -0.61 -3.78
N TRP A 20 12.59 -1.91 -3.54
CA TRP A 20 13.80 -2.71 -3.64
C TRP A 20 13.71 -3.60 -4.88
N ILE A 21 14.73 -3.55 -5.73
CA ILE A 21 14.87 -4.41 -6.91
C ILE A 21 16.19 -5.16 -6.77
N ASN A 22 16.13 -6.47 -6.55
CA ASN A 22 17.30 -7.29 -6.24
C ASN A 22 18.15 -6.68 -5.10
N GLN A 23 17.50 -6.32 -3.99
CA GLN A 23 18.09 -5.71 -2.79
C GLN A 23 18.55 -4.24 -2.93
N GLU A 24 18.68 -3.71 -4.15
CA GLU A 24 18.97 -2.28 -4.34
C GLU A 24 17.74 -1.42 -4.05
N LYS A 25 17.91 -0.40 -3.22
CA LYS A 25 16.85 0.50 -2.76
C LYS A 25 16.70 1.71 -3.68
N TYR A 26 15.47 2.04 -4.03
CA TYR A 26 15.09 3.21 -4.80
C TYR A 26 13.89 3.91 -4.15
N ASN A 27 13.87 5.24 -4.23
CA ASN A 27 12.77 6.05 -3.75
C ASN A 27 12.07 6.67 -4.97
N LEU A 28 10.86 6.23 -5.28
CA LEU A 28 10.09 6.74 -6.42
C LEU A 28 9.04 7.74 -5.96
N LYS A 29 9.15 8.97 -6.44
CA LYS A 29 8.10 9.99 -6.30
C LYS A 29 6.88 9.67 -7.15
N TYR A 30 5.76 10.29 -6.84
CA TYR A 30 4.52 10.15 -7.63
C TYR A 30 4.75 10.54 -9.09
N ASN A 31 4.25 9.73 -10.03
CA ASN A 31 4.42 9.83 -11.49
C ASN A 31 5.85 9.66 -12.02
N PHE A 32 6.83 9.36 -11.17
CA PHE A 32 8.18 9.04 -11.61
C PHE A 32 8.30 7.56 -12.01
N GLU A 33 9.24 7.31 -12.90
CA GLU A 33 9.59 5.99 -13.39
C GLU A 33 11.07 5.71 -13.12
N ILE A 34 11.38 4.49 -12.72
CA ILE A 34 12.74 3.98 -12.69
C ILE A 34 12.95 3.00 -13.82
N THR A 35 14.11 3.11 -14.46
CA THR A 35 14.58 2.18 -15.48
C THR A 35 15.82 1.46 -14.96
N LYS A 36 15.82 0.12 -14.97
CA LYS A 36 16.95 -0.72 -14.60
C LYS A 36 17.26 -1.71 -15.73
N ASN A 37 18.51 -1.73 -16.17
CA ASN A 37 18.98 -2.72 -17.13
C ASN A 37 19.39 -4.00 -16.37
N ILE A 38 18.84 -5.12 -16.80
CA ILE A 38 19.05 -6.44 -16.21
C ILE A 38 19.83 -7.26 -17.23
N LEU A 39 21.03 -7.65 -16.83
CA LEU A 39 22.02 -8.31 -17.67
C LEU A 39 21.66 -9.80 -17.89
N ASN A 40 21.10 -10.47 -16.88
CA ASN A 40 20.71 -11.88 -16.94
C ASN A 40 19.19 -12.04 -17.07
N THR A 41 18.72 -12.50 -18.23
CA THR A 41 17.28 -12.72 -18.53
C THR A 41 16.68 -13.96 -17.87
N ASP A 42 17.52 -14.89 -17.43
CA ASP A 42 17.10 -16.12 -16.73
C ASP A 42 16.89 -15.93 -15.21
N GLU A 43 17.30 -14.78 -14.66
CA GLU A 43 17.14 -14.49 -13.25
C GLU A 43 15.70 -14.07 -12.91
N LYS A 44 15.17 -14.62 -11.81
CA LYS A 44 13.94 -14.11 -11.20
C LYS A 44 14.27 -12.80 -10.50
N ILE A 45 13.56 -11.73 -10.85
CA ILE A 45 13.71 -10.43 -10.17
C ILE A 45 12.93 -10.46 -8.87
N GLU A 46 13.60 -10.12 -7.77
CA GLU A 46 12.93 -9.86 -6.48
C GLU A 46 12.54 -8.38 -6.40
N ILE A 47 11.24 -8.12 -6.25
CA ILE A 47 10.69 -6.79 -6.05
C ILE A 47 9.96 -6.74 -4.70
N VAL A 48 10.30 -5.73 -3.91
CA VAL A 48 9.61 -5.37 -2.67
C VAL A 48 9.32 -3.89 -2.72
N TYR A 49 8.15 -3.44 -2.29
CA TYR A 49 7.87 -2.02 -2.13
C TYR A 49 7.41 -1.72 -0.70
N ALA A 50 7.56 -0.48 -0.25
CA ALA A 50 7.14 -0.05 1.08
C ALA A 50 6.59 1.37 1.10
N ILE A 51 5.65 1.57 2.02
CA ILE A 51 5.11 2.86 2.42
C ILE A 51 5.00 2.84 3.95
N PHE A 52 5.24 3.98 4.61
CA PHE A 52 5.14 4.13 6.08
C PHE A 52 5.94 3.06 6.84
N SER A 53 7.16 2.76 6.37
CA SER A 53 8.04 1.72 6.93
C SER A 53 7.53 0.27 6.82
N ARG A 54 6.34 0.04 6.25
CA ARG A 54 5.79 -1.30 6.05
C ARG A 54 6.12 -1.83 4.66
N LYS A 55 6.77 -2.99 4.61
CA LYS A 55 7.12 -3.68 3.36
C LYS A 55 5.97 -4.53 2.84
N SER A 56 5.90 -4.65 1.52
CA SER A 56 5.07 -5.61 0.81
C SER A 56 5.59 -7.03 1.01
N LYS A 57 4.80 -8.01 0.57
CA LYS A 57 5.34 -9.36 0.30
C LYS A 57 6.39 -9.26 -0.81
N LYS A 58 7.37 -10.16 -0.78
CA LYS A 58 8.34 -10.34 -1.87
C LYS A 58 7.61 -10.84 -3.10
N ILE A 59 7.80 -10.16 -4.22
CA ILE A 59 7.25 -10.53 -5.52
C ILE A 59 8.41 -10.99 -6.38
N TYR A 60 8.29 -12.19 -6.96
CA TYR A 60 9.28 -12.75 -7.87
C TYR A 60 8.72 -12.71 -9.29
N ILE A 61 9.39 -12.01 -10.20
CA ILE A 61 8.97 -11.90 -11.59
C ILE A 61 9.95 -12.63 -12.49
N SER A 62 9.43 -13.55 -13.29
CA SER A 62 10.19 -14.21 -14.35
C SER A 62 10.29 -13.28 -15.55
N CYS A 63 11.51 -13.15 -16.06
CA CYS A 63 11.85 -12.26 -17.15
C CYS A 63 12.12 -12.97 -18.48
N LYS A 64 11.81 -14.27 -18.53
CA LYS A 64 11.99 -15.10 -19.71
C LYS A 64 11.29 -14.49 -20.94
N ASN A 65 12.06 -14.30 -22.00
CA ASN A 65 11.63 -13.88 -23.34
C ASN A 65 11.04 -12.45 -23.45
N LYS A 66 11.32 -11.54 -22.51
CA LYS A 66 10.91 -10.13 -22.63
C LYS A 66 12.13 -9.22 -22.79
N GLU A 67 12.13 -8.37 -23.81
CA GLU A 67 13.17 -7.34 -23.98
C GLU A 67 12.95 -6.17 -23.02
N VAL A 68 11.68 -5.81 -22.80
CA VAL A 68 11.23 -4.75 -21.90
C VAL A 68 10.09 -5.27 -21.03
N LEU A 69 10.14 -4.98 -19.73
CA LEU A 69 9.07 -5.25 -18.78
C LEU A 69 8.66 -3.95 -18.09
N SER A 70 7.47 -3.46 -18.39
CA SER A 70 6.86 -2.28 -17.80
C SER A 70 5.91 -2.67 -16.68
N LEU A 71 6.19 -2.21 -15.46
CA LEU A 71 5.36 -2.41 -14.29
C LEU A 71 4.87 -1.07 -13.76
N SER A 72 3.64 -1.03 -13.27
CA SER A 72 3.11 0.11 -12.54
C SER A 72 2.69 -0.30 -11.14
N LEU A 73 3.09 0.51 -10.15
CA LEU A 73 2.51 0.46 -8.83
C LEU A 73 1.16 1.16 -8.87
N LYS A 74 0.09 0.41 -8.60
CA LYS A 74 -1.28 0.92 -8.56
C LYS A 74 -1.89 0.61 -7.20
N LEU A 75 -2.68 1.54 -6.69
CA LEU A 75 -3.49 1.31 -5.51
C LEU A 75 -4.80 0.63 -5.93
N ASN A 76 -5.16 -0.48 -5.27
CA ASN A 76 -6.47 -1.10 -5.45
C ASN A 76 -7.55 -0.26 -4.76
N LEU A 77 -8.06 0.73 -5.51
CA LEU A 77 -9.09 1.67 -5.08
C LEU A 77 -10.34 0.96 -4.57
N PHE A 78 -10.79 -0.10 -5.25
CA PHE A 78 -11.99 -0.85 -4.85
C PHE A 78 -11.86 -1.38 -3.42
N SER A 79 -10.73 -2.03 -3.13
CA SER A 79 -10.57 -2.62 -1.80
C SER A 79 -10.20 -1.60 -0.71
N LEU A 80 -9.68 -0.42 -1.09
CA LEU A 80 -9.58 0.75 -0.20
C LEU A 80 -10.97 1.30 0.16
N ILE A 81 -11.86 1.45 -0.82
CA ILE A 81 -13.24 1.92 -0.61
C ILE A 81 -13.97 0.97 0.33
N LEU A 82 -13.83 -0.34 0.13
CA LEU A 82 -14.45 -1.35 0.99
C LEU A 82 -13.99 -1.23 2.45
N ASP A 83 -12.71 -0.95 2.68
CA ASP A 83 -12.18 -0.75 4.04
C ASP A 83 -12.72 0.53 4.68
N ILE A 84 -12.84 1.61 3.91
CA ILE A 84 -13.43 2.87 4.40
C ILE A 84 -14.88 2.63 4.81
N ILE A 85 -15.66 1.88 4.01
CA ILE A 85 -17.04 1.51 4.35
C ILE A 85 -17.06 0.67 5.63
N ASN A 86 -16.23 -0.38 5.73
CA ASN A 86 -16.15 -1.21 6.94
C ASN A 86 -15.78 -0.41 8.19
N PHE A 87 -14.86 0.55 8.05
CA PHE A 87 -14.47 1.46 9.12
C PHE A 87 -15.65 2.34 9.57
N ILE A 88 -16.38 2.95 8.63
CA ILE A 88 -17.58 3.74 8.93
C ILE A 88 -18.65 2.87 9.63
N MET A 89 -18.88 1.64 9.14
CA MET A 89 -19.83 0.71 9.76
C MET A 89 -19.44 0.38 11.21
N HIS A 90 -18.15 0.17 11.49
CA HIS A 90 -17.69 -0.03 12.86
C HIS A 90 -17.95 1.19 13.75
N ILE A 91 -17.69 2.41 13.26
CA ILE A 91 -18.00 3.63 14.01
C ILE A 91 -19.49 3.72 14.35
N LEU A 92 -20.36 3.44 13.37
CA LEU A 92 -21.80 3.47 13.57
C LEU A 92 -22.27 2.47 14.63
N ILE A 93 -21.76 1.23 14.58
CA ILE A 93 -22.08 0.20 15.59
C ILE A 93 -21.68 0.65 16.99
N PHE A 94 -20.47 1.23 17.15
CA PHE A 94 -20.02 1.74 18.45
C PHE A 94 -20.88 2.90 18.95
N MET A 95 -21.32 3.80 18.07
CA MET A 95 -22.21 4.90 18.43
C MET A 95 -23.59 4.41 18.88
N ILE A 96 -24.16 3.41 18.19
CA ILE A 96 -25.44 2.80 18.57
C ILE A 96 -25.32 2.07 19.92
N ALA A 97 -24.23 1.33 20.14
CA ALA A 97 -23.99 0.71 21.44
C ALA A 97 -23.88 1.78 22.56
N PHE A 98 -23.15 2.87 22.29
CA PHE A 98 -22.99 3.98 23.25
C PHE A 98 -24.33 4.60 23.68
N THR A 99 -25.27 4.79 22.74
CA THR A 99 -26.59 5.38 23.03
C THR A 99 -27.50 4.42 23.78
N ILE A 100 -27.47 3.11 23.50
CA ILE A 100 -28.28 2.10 24.18
C ILE A 100 -27.84 1.92 25.64
N PHE A 101 -26.54 1.92 25.91
CA PHE A 101 -26.00 1.61 27.24
C PHE A 101 -25.85 2.83 28.16
N SER A 102 -26.38 4.02 27.79
CA SER A 102 -26.35 5.26 28.60
C SER A 102 -24.98 5.51 29.24
N SER A 103 -23.93 5.45 28.42
CA SER A 103 -22.57 5.32 28.91
C SER A 103 -21.91 6.68 29.17
N GLY A 104 -21.26 6.82 30.34
CA GLY A 104 -20.63 8.07 30.77
C GLY A 104 -19.38 8.46 29.95
N PHE A 105 -18.78 9.62 30.29
CA PHE A 105 -17.62 10.22 29.60
C PHE A 105 -16.49 9.24 29.28
N ASN A 106 -16.23 8.26 30.16
CA ASN A 106 -15.19 7.24 29.95
C ASN A 106 -15.42 6.39 28.70
N CYS A 107 -16.67 6.07 28.35
CA CYS A 107 -16.97 5.24 27.18
C CYS A 107 -16.74 6.04 25.87
N LEU A 108 -17.05 7.34 25.88
CA LEU A 108 -16.77 8.26 24.78
C LEU A 108 -15.26 8.36 24.50
N PHE A 109 -14.45 8.42 25.56
CA PHE A 109 -12.99 8.41 25.45
C PHE A 109 -12.45 7.13 24.79
N PHE A 110 -12.96 5.95 25.18
CA PHE A 110 -12.57 4.68 24.55
C PHE A 110 -12.95 4.60 23.07
N ILE A 111 -14.12 5.14 22.68
CA ILE A 111 -14.53 5.20 21.27
C ILE A 111 -13.57 6.08 20.47
N VAL A 112 -13.20 7.25 20.98
CA VAL A 112 -12.23 8.13 20.31
C VAL A 112 -10.88 7.44 20.13
N ILE A 113 -10.38 6.77 21.17
CA ILE A 113 -9.15 5.97 21.08
C ILE A 113 -9.28 4.88 20.01
N TYR A 114 -10.38 4.13 20.00
CA TYR A 114 -10.60 3.06 19.03
C TYR A 114 -10.61 3.58 17.59
N ILE A 115 -11.34 4.66 17.33
CA ILE A 115 -11.41 5.30 16.01
C ILE A 115 -10.02 5.74 15.57
N PHE A 116 -9.27 6.38 16.46
CA PHE A 116 -7.90 6.80 16.19
C PHE A 116 -7.02 5.61 15.81
N PHE A 117 -6.93 4.58 16.66
CA PHE A 117 -6.10 3.40 16.39
C PHE A 117 -6.52 2.66 15.12
N SER A 118 -7.82 2.49 14.90
CA SER A 118 -8.34 1.79 13.71
C SER A 118 -8.03 2.55 12.42
N PHE A 119 -8.08 3.89 12.43
CA PHE A 119 -7.59 4.71 11.32
C PHE A 119 -6.11 4.49 11.04
N PHE A 120 -5.25 4.55 12.07
CA PHE A 120 -3.81 4.33 11.90
C PHE A 120 -3.51 2.92 11.37
N ILE A 121 -4.18 1.90 11.90
CA ILE A 121 -3.99 0.50 11.45
C ILE A 121 -4.34 0.37 9.96
N ASN A 122 -5.48 0.92 9.53
CA ASN A 122 -5.88 0.89 8.12
C ASN A 122 -4.88 1.65 7.24
N PHE A 123 -4.39 2.79 7.69
CA PHE A 123 -3.36 3.57 6.98
C PHE A 123 -2.05 2.79 6.82
N PHE A 124 -1.56 2.15 7.89
CA PHE A 124 -0.37 1.28 7.83
C PHE A 124 -0.60 0.02 6.98
N LEU A 125 -1.84 -0.46 6.87
CA LEU A 125 -2.19 -1.61 6.03
C LEU A 125 -2.35 -1.26 4.55
N ALA A 126 -2.37 0.03 4.18
CA ALA A 126 -2.51 0.48 2.80
C ALA A 126 -1.48 -0.13 1.85
N VAL A 127 -0.26 -0.46 2.33
CA VAL A 127 0.74 -1.12 1.50
C VAL A 127 0.27 -2.47 0.94
N LYS A 128 -0.60 -3.19 1.65
CA LYS A 128 -1.17 -4.47 1.18
C LYS A 128 -2.15 -4.30 0.02
N ARG A 129 -2.67 -3.09 -0.16
CA ARG A 129 -3.65 -2.73 -1.20
C ARG A 129 -2.97 -2.34 -2.50
N ILE A 130 -1.64 -2.28 -2.52
CA ILE A 130 -0.87 -1.94 -3.70
C ILE A 130 -0.67 -3.20 -4.51
N SER A 131 -0.88 -3.08 -5.81
CA SER A 131 -0.55 -4.10 -6.77
C SER A 131 0.55 -3.59 -7.69
N LEU A 132 1.42 -4.53 -8.07
CA LEU A 132 2.38 -4.33 -9.13
C LEU A 132 1.74 -4.94 -10.38
N VAL A 133 1.38 -4.10 -11.34
CA VAL A 133 0.63 -4.50 -12.53
C VAL A 133 1.51 -4.32 -13.75
N GLU A 134 1.58 -5.32 -14.60
CA GLU A 134 2.25 -5.18 -15.90
C GLU A 134 1.43 -4.26 -16.82
N ASN A 135 2.12 -3.28 -17.42
CA ASN A 135 1.55 -2.37 -18.42
C ASN A 135 1.80 -2.89 -19.82
#